data_AF-A0A5A9ZLG8-F1
#
_entry.id   AF-A0A5A9ZLG8-F1
#
_cell.length_a   1.000
_cell.length_b   1.000
_cell.length_c   1.000
_cell.angle_alpha   90.00
_cell.angle_beta   90.00
_cell.angle_gamma   90.00
#
_symmetry.space_group_name_H-M   'P 1'
#
loop_
_entity.id
_entity.type
_entity.pdbx_description
1 polymer ?
#
loop_
_entity_poly.entity_id
_entity_poly.type
_entity_poly.pdbx_seq_one_letter_code
_entity_poly.pdbx_strand_id
1 'polypeptide(L)'
;MPVMNMRATHIPFMKMHGLGNDFVVVDERGLAPMVDEQTAVRLGDRHRGVGFDQLAVMRDSAEADLHLTFFNADGSRAAACGNATRCVARYVMDETGQGSVTIATDHGVLPARDAGDGLTSVNMGHAAVRWDEIPLAHEVDTLHLPIKGGPVVTSMGNPHCTFFVEDCEAVDLAARGPAIEHHPLFPERTNVQFAHVEGNNRIRMRVWERGVGVTLASGSSSCAVAHAAHRRGLVAREVRVRLDGGVLDIRLADDGIWMTGPTAHVFDGVWRV
;
A
#
# COMPACT_ATOMS: atom_id res chain seq x y z
N MET A 1 -7.60 -40.57 5.24
CA MET A 1 -8.65 -40.05 4.34
C MET A 1 -8.21 -38.65 3.95
N PRO A 2 -7.98 -38.35 2.66
CA PRO A 2 -7.68 -36.97 2.29
C PRO A 2 -8.95 -36.16 2.52
N VAL A 3 -8.84 -35.08 3.30
CA VAL A 3 -9.92 -34.10 3.47
C VAL A 3 -10.18 -33.51 2.09
N MET A 4 -11.27 -33.94 1.48
CA MET A 4 -11.74 -33.41 0.22
C MET A 4 -12.13 -31.96 0.49
N ASN A 5 -11.30 -31.02 0.02
CA ASN A 5 -11.47 -29.60 0.29
C ASN A 5 -12.77 -29.13 -0.37
N MET A 6 -13.87 -29.06 0.39
CA MET A 6 -15.10 -28.45 -0.09
C MET A 6 -14.81 -26.97 -0.28
N ARG A 7 -14.53 -26.56 -1.52
CA ARG A 7 -14.43 -25.15 -1.90
C ARG A 7 -15.69 -24.45 -1.41
N ALA A 8 -15.52 -23.37 -0.64
CA ALA A 8 -16.64 -22.56 -0.17
C ALA A 8 -17.50 -22.16 -1.38
N THR A 9 -18.81 -22.37 -1.29
CA THR A 9 -19.76 -21.97 -2.35
C THR A 9 -20.20 -20.51 -2.20
N HIS A 10 -19.95 -19.93 -1.01
CA HIS A 10 -20.32 -18.58 -0.62
C HIS A 10 -19.16 -17.99 0.19
N ILE A 11 -18.68 -16.82 -0.22
CA ILE A 11 -17.58 -16.10 0.45
C ILE A 11 -18.14 -14.76 0.94
N PRO A 12 -18.37 -14.60 2.26
CA PRO A 12 -18.66 -13.29 2.85
C PRO A 12 -17.47 -12.36 2.65
N PHE A 13 -17.74 -11.09 2.38
CA PHE A 13 -16.71 -10.10 2.18
C PHE A 13 -17.16 -8.71 2.59
N MET A 14 -16.18 -7.86 2.88
CA MET A 14 -16.35 -6.42 3.08
C MET A 14 -15.70 -5.70 1.90
N LYS A 15 -16.40 -4.74 1.30
CA LYS A 15 -15.83 -3.81 0.34
C LYS A 15 -15.41 -2.54 1.06
N MET A 16 -14.15 -2.17 0.91
CA MET A 16 -13.57 -1.01 1.58
C MET A 16 -12.70 -0.19 0.63
N HIS A 17 -12.36 1.04 1.01
CA HIS A 17 -11.33 1.81 0.32
C HIS A 17 -10.56 2.74 1.26
N GLY A 18 -9.31 3.03 0.89
CA GLY A 18 -8.50 4.08 1.49
C GLY A 18 -8.19 5.13 0.42
N LEU A 19 -8.83 6.31 0.49
CA LEU A 19 -8.65 7.38 -0.49
C LEU A 19 -8.90 6.93 -1.94
N GLY A 20 -9.97 6.16 -2.18
CA GLY A 20 -10.35 5.68 -3.51
C GLY A 20 -9.60 4.44 -4.01
N ASN A 21 -8.49 4.04 -3.38
CA ASN A 21 -7.90 2.72 -3.61
C ASN A 21 -8.76 1.66 -2.92
N ASP A 22 -9.51 0.89 -3.72
CA ASP A 22 -10.56 -0.02 -3.27
C ASP A 22 -10.07 -1.47 -3.17
N PHE A 23 -10.52 -2.16 -2.14
CA PHE A 23 -10.17 -3.54 -1.89
C PHE A 23 -11.36 -4.32 -1.36
N VAL A 24 -11.29 -5.63 -1.55
CA VAL A 24 -12.16 -6.57 -0.88
C VAL A 24 -11.40 -7.16 0.30
N VAL A 25 -12.08 -7.31 1.43
CA VAL A 25 -11.57 -7.97 2.62
C VAL A 25 -12.39 -9.23 2.88
N VAL A 26 -11.72 -10.37 3.03
CA VAL A 26 -12.33 -11.63 3.46
C VAL A 26 -11.77 -11.99 4.82
N ASP A 27 -12.66 -12.21 5.79
CA ASP A 27 -12.28 -12.65 7.11
C ASP A 27 -12.33 -14.19 7.19
N GLU A 28 -11.16 -14.81 7.33
CA GLU A 28 -10.97 -16.24 7.50
C GLU A 28 -10.53 -16.60 8.94
N ARG A 29 -10.57 -15.67 9.90
CA ARG A 29 -10.25 -15.97 11.31
C ARG A 29 -11.21 -17.03 11.85
N GLY A 30 -10.66 -18.08 12.47
CA GLY A 30 -11.42 -19.23 12.96
C GLY A 30 -12.05 -20.11 11.87
N LEU A 31 -11.75 -19.87 10.58
CA LEU A 31 -12.32 -20.59 9.44
C LEU A 31 -11.24 -21.34 8.64
N ALA A 32 -11.66 -22.34 7.88
CA ALA A 32 -10.79 -22.96 6.87
C ALA A 32 -10.56 -21.99 5.70
N PRO A 33 -9.37 -21.97 5.06
CA PRO A 33 -9.10 -21.08 3.93
C PRO A 33 -10.09 -21.27 2.78
N MET A 34 -10.72 -20.17 2.37
CA MET A 34 -11.69 -20.08 1.27
C MET A 34 -11.08 -19.41 0.02
N VAL A 35 -10.09 -18.54 0.23
CA VAL A 35 -9.47 -17.73 -0.83
C VAL A 35 -8.14 -18.34 -1.29
N ASP A 36 -8.09 -18.71 -2.57
CA ASP A 36 -6.89 -19.03 -3.32
C ASP A 36 -6.65 -18.00 -4.46
N GLU A 37 -5.57 -18.17 -5.22
CA GLU A 37 -5.20 -17.28 -6.33
C GLU A 37 -6.31 -17.22 -7.40
N GLN A 38 -6.94 -18.35 -7.73
CA GLN A 38 -8.04 -18.42 -8.70
C GLN A 38 -9.29 -17.70 -8.20
N THR A 39 -9.52 -17.73 -6.88
CA THR A 39 -10.59 -16.98 -6.23
C THR A 39 -10.32 -15.49 -6.29
N ALA A 40 -9.09 -15.05 -6.02
CA ALA A 40 -8.69 -13.65 -6.16
C ALA A 40 -8.93 -13.13 -7.60
N VAL A 41 -8.50 -13.88 -8.62
CA VAL A 41 -8.74 -13.50 -10.03
C VAL A 41 -10.22 -13.34 -10.36
N ARG A 42 -11.05 -14.33 -9.98
CA ARG A 42 -12.49 -14.30 -10.30
C ARG A 42 -13.25 -13.23 -9.54
N LEU A 43 -12.93 -13.04 -8.27
CA LEU A 43 -13.54 -12.02 -7.41
C LEU A 43 -13.12 -10.60 -7.85
N GLY A 44 -11.88 -10.44 -8.34
CA GLY A 44 -11.29 -9.17 -8.75
C GLY A 44 -11.71 -8.64 -10.11
N ASP A 45 -12.32 -9.47 -10.97
CA ASP A 45 -12.88 -8.99 -12.24
C ASP A 45 -13.96 -7.93 -11.97
N ARG A 46 -13.74 -6.69 -12.42
CA ARG A 46 -14.67 -5.56 -12.20
C ARG A 46 -16.00 -5.66 -12.95
N HIS A 47 -16.12 -6.56 -13.94
CA HIS A 47 -17.32 -6.75 -14.74
C HIS A 47 -18.10 -8.01 -14.34
N ARG A 48 -17.40 -9.05 -13.90
CA ARG A 48 -17.99 -10.38 -13.61
C ARG A 48 -17.86 -10.80 -12.15
N GLY A 49 -16.96 -10.16 -11.40
CA GLY A 49 -16.76 -10.36 -9.98
C GLY A 49 -17.28 -9.17 -9.17
N VAL A 50 -16.72 -9.00 -7.97
CA VAL A 50 -16.96 -7.84 -7.11
C VAL A 50 -16.12 -6.64 -7.57
N GLY A 51 -14.95 -6.90 -8.14
CA GLY A 51 -13.97 -5.89 -8.53
C GLY A 51 -13.16 -5.40 -7.33
N PHE A 52 -11.87 -5.13 -7.52
CA PHE A 52 -11.01 -4.45 -6.55
C PHE A 52 -9.65 -4.11 -7.18
N ASP A 53 -8.86 -3.25 -6.54
CA ASP A 53 -7.43 -3.14 -6.81
C ASP A 53 -6.67 -4.29 -6.14
N GLN A 54 -6.98 -4.59 -4.88
CA GLN A 54 -6.37 -5.68 -4.11
C GLN A 54 -7.40 -6.46 -3.27
N LEU A 55 -7.09 -7.70 -2.95
CA LEU A 55 -7.83 -8.54 -2.00
C LEU A 55 -6.98 -8.72 -0.74
N ALA A 56 -7.55 -8.39 0.41
CA ALA A 56 -6.94 -8.62 1.71
C ALA A 56 -7.66 -9.77 2.42
N VAL A 57 -6.91 -10.69 3.01
CA VAL A 57 -7.48 -11.84 3.71
C VAL A 57 -6.98 -11.86 5.15
N MET A 58 -7.90 -11.72 6.09
CA MET A 58 -7.63 -11.75 7.53
C MET A 58 -7.61 -13.21 7.99
N ARG A 59 -6.60 -13.57 8.78
CA ARG A 59 -6.40 -14.92 9.32
C ARG A 59 -5.97 -14.85 10.78
N ASP A 60 -6.13 -15.96 11.48
CA ASP A 60 -5.57 -16.11 12.82
C ASP A 60 -4.04 -15.98 12.78
N SER A 61 -3.47 -15.39 13.83
CA SER A 61 -2.04 -15.21 13.99
C SER A 61 -1.60 -15.70 15.37
N ALA A 62 -0.39 -16.26 15.44
CA ALA A 62 0.26 -16.62 16.70
C ALA A 62 1.14 -15.46 17.25
N GLU A 63 1.41 -14.44 16.44
CA GLU A 63 2.42 -13.40 16.72
C GLU A 63 1.82 -11.99 16.85
N ALA A 64 0.55 -11.82 16.48
CA ALA A 64 -0.15 -10.54 16.44
C ALA A 64 -1.67 -10.78 16.61
N ASP A 65 -2.47 -9.73 16.67
CA ASP A 65 -3.93 -9.85 16.82
C ASP A 65 -4.60 -10.51 15.59
N LEU A 66 -3.99 -10.34 14.41
CA LEU A 66 -4.35 -11.07 13.18
C LEU A 66 -3.17 -11.12 12.21
N HIS A 67 -3.28 -11.99 11.21
CA HIS A 67 -2.40 -12.02 10.05
C HIS A 67 -3.16 -11.55 8.82
N LEU A 68 -2.54 -10.69 8.01
CA LEU A 68 -3.14 -10.11 6.81
C LEU A 68 -2.32 -10.50 5.58
N THR A 69 -2.95 -11.21 4.64
CA THR A 69 -2.31 -11.59 3.38
C THR A 69 -2.98 -10.90 2.21
N PHE A 70 -2.19 -10.46 1.23
CA PHE A 70 -2.70 -9.71 0.07
C PHE A 70 -2.57 -10.48 -1.24
N PHE A 71 -3.54 -10.27 -2.12
CA PHE A 71 -3.51 -10.70 -3.51
C PHE A 71 -3.79 -9.51 -4.44
N ASN A 72 -3.10 -9.46 -5.57
CA ASN A 72 -3.43 -8.58 -6.68
C ASN A 72 -4.61 -9.16 -7.48
N ALA A 73 -5.22 -8.34 -8.34
CA ALA A 73 -6.33 -8.77 -9.20
C ALA A 73 -5.95 -9.87 -10.21
N ASP A 74 -4.65 -10.07 -10.50
CA ASP A 74 -4.14 -11.17 -11.33
C ASP A 74 -3.89 -12.47 -10.54
N GLY A 75 -4.19 -12.49 -9.24
CA GLY A 75 -4.01 -13.63 -8.35
C GLY A 75 -2.62 -13.75 -7.72
N SER A 76 -1.66 -12.94 -8.15
CA SER A 76 -0.32 -12.93 -7.55
C SER A 76 -0.35 -12.40 -6.11
N ARG A 77 0.59 -12.86 -5.28
CA ARG A 77 0.78 -12.32 -3.92
C ARG A 77 1.31 -10.90 -3.98
N ALA A 78 0.70 -10.01 -3.19
CA ALA A 78 1.23 -8.67 -3.00
C ALA A 78 1.96 -8.59 -1.65
N ALA A 79 3.12 -7.91 -1.66
CA ALA A 79 3.95 -7.71 -0.47
C ALA A 79 3.19 -6.96 0.64
N ALA A 80 2.61 -5.81 0.31
CA ALA A 80 1.88 -5.00 1.28
C ALA A 80 0.86 -4.08 0.59
N CYS A 81 -0.21 -3.76 1.30
CA CYS A 81 -1.11 -2.67 0.96
C CYS A 81 -1.37 -1.80 2.20
N GLY A 82 -0.69 -0.65 2.29
CA GLY A 82 -0.87 0.26 3.42
C GLY A 82 -2.32 0.76 3.58
N ASN A 83 -3.05 0.95 2.49
CA ASN A 83 -4.45 1.40 2.53
C ASN A 83 -5.39 0.34 3.10
N ALA A 84 -5.22 -0.91 2.68
CA ALA A 84 -5.97 -2.04 3.20
C ALA A 84 -5.64 -2.29 4.68
N THR A 85 -4.35 -2.26 5.05
CA THR A 85 -3.95 -2.40 6.46
C THR A 85 -4.61 -1.37 7.36
N ARG A 86 -4.72 -0.08 6.95
CA ARG A 86 -5.44 0.93 7.75
C ARG A 86 -6.91 0.59 7.95
N CYS A 87 -7.60 0.14 6.89
CA CYS A 87 -9.03 -0.14 6.97
C CYS A 87 -9.33 -1.41 7.77
N VAL A 88 -8.50 -2.44 7.61
CA VAL A 88 -8.57 -3.65 8.43
C VAL A 88 -8.26 -3.34 9.90
N ALA A 89 -7.25 -2.51 10.17
CA ALA A 89 -6.95 -2.06 11.52
C ALA A 89 -8.14 -1.35 12.17
N ARG A 90 -8.80 -0.43 11.44
CA ARG A 90 -10.01 0.24 11.93
C ARG A 90 -11.12 -0.78 12.21
N TYR A 91 -11.40 -1.67 11.27
CA TYR A 91 -12.42 -2.70 11.42
C TYR A 91 -12.21 -3.55 12.68
N VAL A 92 -10.98 -4.02 12.92
CA VAL A 92 -10.67 -4.83 14.10
C VAL A 92 -10.72 -4.01 15.39
N MET A 93 -10.24 -2.76 15.39
CA MET A 93 -10.37 -1.88 16.57
C MET A 93 -11.83 -1.61 16.94
N ASP A 94 -12.69 -1.42 15.94
CA ASP A 94 -14.12 -1.21 16.14
C ASP A 94 -14.82 -2.50 16.64
N GLU A 95 -14.40 -3.68 16.15
CA GLU A 95 -14.87 -4.99 16.59
C GLU A 95 -14.50 -5.28 18.05
N THR A 96 -13.25 -5.01 18.45
CA THR A 96 -12.73 -5.35 19.78
C THR A 96 -12.92 -4.25 20.82
N GLY A 97 -13.20 -3.01 20.39
CA GLY A 97 -13.25 -1.83 21.23
C GLY A 97 -11.87 -1.35 21.71
N GLN A 98 -10.78 -1.85 21.13
CA GLN A 98 -9.41 -1.46 21.49
C GLN A 98 -8.94 -0.25 20.67
N GLY A 99 -8.12 0.62 21.27
CA GLY A 99 -7.54 1.78 20.58
C GLY A 99 -6.29 1.48 19.74
N SER A 100 -5.84 0.23 19.71
CA SER A 100 -4.66 -0.22 18.96
C SER A 100 -4.74 -1.71 18.64
N VAL A 101 -4.11 -2.10 17.55
CA VAL A 101 -4.03 -3.49 17.07
C VAL A 101 -2.67 -3.72 16.42
N THR A 102 -2.19 -4.96 16.47
CA THR A 102 -0.98 -5.43 15.77
C THR A 102 -1.39 -6.36 14.63
N ILE A 103 -0.82 -6.14 13.45
CA ILE A 103 -1.15 -6.90 12.24
C ILE A 103 0.10 -7.57 11.72
N ALA A 104 0.17 -8.90 11.75
CA ALA A 104 1.22 -9.65 11.09
C ALA A 104 1.02 -9.62 9.57
N THR A 105 2.11 -9.42 8.83
CA THR A 105 2.17 -9.54 7.38
C THR A 105 3.37 -10.40 7.00
N ASP A 106 3.51 -10.74 5.71
CA ASP A 106 4.69 -11.46 5.21
C ASP A 106 6.01 -10.67 5.40
N HIS A 107 5.93 -9.37 5.71
CA HIS A 107 7.08 -8.48 5.94
C HIS A 107 7.23 -8.05 7.40
N GLY A 108 6.52 -8.70 8.33
CA GLY A 108 6.59 -8.44 9.76
C GLY A 108 5.31 -7.87 10.36
N VAL A 109 5.38 -7.55 11.64
CA VAL A 109 4.26 -7.05 12.43
C VAL A 109 4.17 -5.53 12.33
N LEU A 110 2.99 -5.04 11.95
CA LEU A 110 2.68 -3.63 11.79
C LEU A 110 1.77 -3.16 12.94
N PRO A 111 2.25 -2.28 13.82
CA PRO A 111 1.41 -1.59 14.79
C PRO A 111 0.42 -0.64 14.12
N ALA A 112 -0.83 -0.66 14.56
CA ALA A 112 -1.85 0.29 14.16
C ALA A 112 -2.59 0.83 15.38
N ARG A 113 -3.07 2.08 15.28
CA ARG A 113 -3.76 2.76 16.37
C ARG A 113 -4.79 3.76 15.88
N ASP A 114 -5.78 4.00 16.73
CA ASP A 114 -6.70 5.12 16.58
C ASP A 114 -5.91 6.44 16.68
N ALA A 115 -6.11 7.32 15.71
CA ALA A 115 -5.49 8.63 15.67
C ALA A 115 -6.44 9.76 16.08
N GLY A 116 -7.65 9.44 16.52
CA GLY A 116 -8.72 10.41 16.79
C GLY A 116 -9.46 10.82 15.52
N ASP A 117 -10.62 11.45 15.69
CA ASP A 117 -11.44 12.01 14.60
C ASP A 117 -11.80 11.01 13.48
N GLY A 118 -11.88 9.72 13.82
CA GLY A 118 -12.14 8.64 12.85
C GLY A 118 -10.95 8.29 11.95
N LEU A 119 -9.76 8.81 12.24
CA LEU A 119 -8.53 8.51 11.50
C LEU A 119 -7.81 7.30 12.09
N THR A 120 -7.13 6.56 11.23
CA THR A 120 -6.33 5.40 11.63
C THR A 120 -4.88 5.63 11.25
N SER A 121 -3.97 5.34 12.17
CA SER A 121 -2.53 5.42 11.95
C SER A 121 -1.91 4.02 11.94
N VAL A 122 -1.09 3.73 10.93
CA VAL A 122 -0.36 2.46 10.81
C VAL A 122 1.13 2.77 10.70
N ASN A 123 1.96 2.09 11.49
CA ASN A 123 3.40 2.12 11.33
C ASN A 123 3.78 1.16 10.20
N MET A 124 4.34 1.71 9.12
CA MET A 124 4.74 1.00 7.91
C MET A 124 6.19 0.49 7.98
N GLY A 125 6.83 0.57 9.15
CA GLY A 125 8.23 0.21 9.34
C GLY A 125 9.20 1.26 8.79
N HIS A 126 10.47 0.87 8.69
CA HIS A 126 11.52 1.73 8.15
C HIS A 126 11.60 1.62 6.62
N ALA A 127 11.90 2.74 5.97
CA ALA A 127 12.26 2.73 4.56
C ALA A 127 13.70 2.23 4.37
N ALA A 128 13.89 1.26 3.49
CA ALA A 128 15.21 0.85 3.03
C ALA A 128 15.79 1.87 2.04
N VAL A 129 17.08 2.16 2.18
CA VAL A 129 17.80 3.19 1.40
C VAL A 129 19.02 2.66 0.67
N ARG A 130 19.47 1.44 1.00
CA ARG A 130 20.60 0.80 0.35
C ARG A 130 20.17 0.19 -0.98
N TRP A 131 21.04 0.23 -1.97
CA TRP A 131 20.72 -0.21 -3.34
C TRP A 131 20.30 -1.69 -3.41
N ASP A 132 20.93 -2.54 -2.58
CA ASP A 132 20.70 -3.98 -2.50
C ASP A 132 19.40 -4.33 -1.75
N GLU A 133 18.98 -3.50 -0.80
CA GLU A 133 17.69 -3.62 -0.10
C GLU A 133 16.50 -3.06 -0.91
N ILE A 134 16.76 -2.23 -1.93
CA ILE A 134 15.76 -1.70 -2.88
C ILE A 134 15.72 -2.51 -4.21
N PRO A 135 16.22 -3.74 -4.18
CA PRO A 135 16.74 -4.51 -5.33
C PRO A 135 17.09 -3.72 -6.61
N LEU A 136 18.04 -2.79 -6.54
CA LEU A 136 18.60 -2.16 -7.74
C LEU A 136 19.57 -3.10 -8.46
N ALA A 137 19.72 -2.93 -9.78
CA ALA A 137 20.59 -3.79 -10.59
C ALA A 137 22.08 -3.74 -10.20
N HIS A 138 22.54 -2.64 -9.60
CA HIS A 138 23.90 -2.44 -9.12
C HIS A 138 23.95 -1.23 -8.16
N GLU A 139 25.10 -1.05 -7.50
CA GLU A 139 25.35 0.07 -6.60
C GLU A 139 25.32 1.42 -7.31
N VAL A 140 24.48 2.33 -6.81
CA VAL A 140 24.29 3.69 -7.29
C VAL A 140 23.90 4.61 -6.12
N ASP A 141 24.08 5.92 -6.27
CA ASP A 141 23.58 6.90 -5.28
C ASP A 141 22.04 6.90 -5.28
N THR A 142 21.44 6.38 -4.21
CA THR A 142 19.98 6.31 -4.06
C THR A 142 19.33 7.66 -3.73
N LEU A 143 20.12 8.68 -3.40
CA LEU A 143 19.64 10.06 -3.32
C LEU A 143 19.53 10.70 -4.71
N HIS A 144 20.45 10.43 -5.63
CA HIS A 144 20.49 11.03 -6.96
C HIS A 144 20.76 9.95 -8.01
N LEU A 145 19.72 9.19 -8.38
CA LEU A 145 19.89 8.14 -9.38
C LEU A 145 20.41 8.70 -10.70
N PRO A 146 21.21 7.92 -11.47
CA PRO A 146 21.71 8.29 -12.80
C PRO A 146 20.61 8.20 -13.86
N ILE A 147 19.43 8.75 -13.57
CA ILE A 147 18.26 8.84 -14.45
C ILE A 147 17.96 10.33 -14.63
N LYS A 148 17.58 10.78 -15.83
CA LYS A 148 17.26 12.18 -16.11
C LYS A 148 16.23 12.71 -15.09
N GLY A 149 16.57 13.79 -14.40
CA GLY A 149 15.78 14.37 -13.31
C GLY A 149 16.29 13.98 -11.91
N GLY A 150 17.28 13.09 -11.81
CA GLY A 150 17.95 12.71 -10.57
C GLY A 150 16.97 12.27 -9.48
N PRO A 151 16.10 11.27 -9.71
CA PRO A 151 15.12 10.85 -8.72
C PRO A 151 15.80 10.22 -7.50
N VAL A 152 15.07 10.23 -6.39
CA VAL A 152 15.42 9.49 -5.16
C VAL A 152 14.77 8.13 -5.24
N VAL A 153 15.44 7.10 -4.73
CA VAL A 153 14.84 5.78 -4.56
C VAL A 153 14.90 5.32 -3.11
N THR A 154 13.80 4.72 -2.67
CA THR A 154 13.62 4.09 -1.35
C THR A 154 12.75 2.85 -1.51
N SER A 155 12.76 1.95 -0.53
CA SER A 155 11.86 0.79 -0.49
C SER A 155 11.03 0.80 0.79
N MET A 156 9.73 0.49 0.68
CA MET A 156 8.82 0.25 1.80
C MET A 156 8.47 -1.26 1.89
N GLY A 157 9.41 -2.12 1.50
CA GLY A 157 9.16 -3.54 1.17
C GLY A 157 8.98 -3.78 -0.33
N ASN A 158 8.77 -2.72 -1.11
CA ASN A 158 8.82 -2.70 -2.57
C ASN A 158 9.48 -1.39 -3.08
N PRO A 159 10.08 -1.38 -4.29
CA PRO A 159 10.80 -0.21 -4.79
C PRO A 159 9.89 0.99 -5.12
N HIS A 160 10.34 2.19 -4.76
CA HIS A 160 9.70 3.48 -5.07
C HIS A 160 10.73 4.47 -5.62
N CYS A 161 10.47 4.96 -6.84
CA CYS A 161 11.29 5.95 -7.54
C CYS A 161 10.57 7.30 -7.59
N THR A 162 11.03 8.26 -6.79
CA THR A 162 10.40 9.57 -6.62
C THR A 162 11.17 10.66 -7.37
N PHE A 163 10.48 11.34 -8.28
CA PHE A 163 10.94 12.56 -8.94
C PHE A 163 10.35 13.78 -8.24
N PHE A 164 11.20 14.72 -7.84
CA PHE A 164 10.76 16.04 -7.41
C PHE A 164 10.70 16.98 -8.63
N VAL A 165 9.52 17.55 -8.89
CA VAL A 165 9.23 18.37 -10.06
C VAL A 165 8.53 19.68 -9.68
N GLU A 166 8.61 20.68 -10.56
CA GLU A 166 7.96 21.97 -10.36
C GLU A 166 6.43 21.88 -10.42
N ASP A 167 5.88 20.99 -11.23
CA ASP A 167 4.44 20.73 -11.29
C ASP A 167 4.23 19.26 -11.65
N CYS A 168 3.68 18.49 -10.71
CA CYS A 168 3.37 17.08 -10.94
C CYS A 168 2.07 16.89 -11.73
N GLU A 169 1.18 17.87 -11.77
CA GLU A 169 -0.09 17.79 -12.52
C GLU A 169 0.15 17.92 -14.02
N ALA A 170 1.15 18.71 -14.43
CA ALA A 170 1.62 18.81 -15.81
C ALA A 170 2.36 17.55 -16.32
N VAL A 171 2.64 16.57 -15.46
CA VAL A 171 3.35 15.34 -15.87
C VAL A 171 2.39 14.36 -16.55
N ASP A 172 2.74 13.97 -17.77
CA ASP A 172 2.12 12.82 -18.45
C ASP A 172 2.62 11.50 -17.83
N LEU A 173 1.86 11.01 -16.86
CA LEU A 173 2.15 9.74 -16.18
C LEU A 173 2.07 8.54 -17.11
N ALA A 174 1.14 8.54 -18.06
CA ALA A 174 0.93 7.41 -18.97
C ALA A 174 2.11 7.27 -19.94
N ALA A 175 2.70 8.39 -20.36
CA ALA A 175 3.89 8.37 -21.19
C ALA A 175 5.18 8.07 -20.40
N ARG A 176 5.32 8.59 -19.17
CA ARG A 176 6.58 8.51 -18.41
C ARG A 176 6.66 7.32 -17.46
N GLY A 177 5.54 6.94 -16.84
CA GLY A 177 5.44 5.88 -15.85
C GLY A 177 5.98 4.53 -16.33
N PRO A 178 5.49 3.98 -17.45
CA PRO A 178 5.92 2.67 -17.96
C PRO A 178 7.43 2.60 -18.22
N ALA A 179 8.01 3.68 -18.77
CA ALA A 179 9.42 3.75 -19.11
C ALA A 179 10.32 3.69 -17.86
N ILE A 180 9.90 4.30 -16.76
CA ILE A 180 10.63 4.24 -15.49
C ILE A 180 10.34 2.94 -14.74
N GLU A 181 9.09 2.47 -14.74
CA GLU A 181 8.72 1.18 -14.14
C GLU A 181 9.60 0.05 -14.67
N HIS A 182 9.85 0.02 -15.98
CA HIS A 182 10.65 -1.00 -16.66
C HIS A 182 12.11 -0.58 -16.90
N HIS A 183 12.58 0.49 -16.24
CA HIS A 183 13.94 0.95 -16.43
C HIS A 183 14.94 -0.14 -15.98
N PRO A 184 16.03 -0.43 -16.72
CA PRO A 184 16.94 -1.55 -16.44
C PRO A 184 17.59 -1.54 -15.04
N LEU A 185 17.58 -0.39 -14.37
CA LEU A 185 18.06 -0.26 -12.99
C LEU A 185 17.14 -0.96 -11.96
N PHE A 186 15.90 -1.27 -12.33
CA PHE A 186 14.91 -1.93 -11.48
C PHE A 186 14.56 -3.33 -12.04
N PRO A 187 15.35 -4.38 -11.75
CA PRO A 187 15.04 -5.75 -12.15
C PRO A 187 13.65 -6.21 -11.72
N GLU A 188 13.22 -5.81 -10.52
CA GLU A 188 11.88 -6.11 -9.98
C GLU A 188 10.82 -5.05 -10.33
N ARG A 189 11.14 -4.14 -11.27
CA ARG A 189 10.38 -2.93 -11.60
C ARG A 189 10.19 -2.01 -10.38
N THR A 190 9.54 -0.87 -10.55
CA THR A 190 9.37 0.12 -9.47
C THR A 190 8.06 0.88 -9.56
N ASN A 191 7.53 1.32 -8.43
CA ASN A 191 6.48 2.33 -8.39
C ASN A 191 7.10 3.70 -8.66
N VAL A 192 6.46 4.52 -9.49
CA VAL A 192 7.00 5.81 -9.92
C VAL A 192 6.15 6.94 -9.37
N GLN A 193 6.76 7.86 -8.63
CA GLN A 193 6.07 9.02 -8.07
C GLN A 193 6.63 10.31 -8.68
N PHE A 194 5.74 11.24 -9.01
CA PHE A 194 6.08 12.62 -9.33
C PHE A 194 5.51 13.52 -8.25
N ALA A 195 6.40 14.20 -7.52
CA ALA A 195 6.08 14.97 -6.34
C ALA A 195 6.45 16.44 -6.52
N HIS A 196 5.51 17.33 -6.23
CA HIS A 196 5.71 18.76 -6.11
C HIS A 196 5.70 19.15 -4.62
N VAL A 197 6.76 19.81 -4.17
CA VAL A 197 6.87 20.30 -2.79
C VAL A 197 6.21 21.68 -2.73
N GLU A 198 5.04 21.75 -2.10
CA GLU A 198 4.21 22.96 -2.02
C GLU A 198 4.70 23.94 -0.94
N GLY A 199 5.70 23.54 -0.15
CA GLY A 199 6.15 24.23 1.06
C GLY A 199 5.30 23.89 2.28
N ASN A 200 5.70 24.40 3.46
CA ASN A 200 4.99 24.14 4.74
C ASN A 200 4.77 22.64 5.03
N ASN A 201 5.76 21.80 4.75
CA ASN A 201 5.70 20.34 4.87
C ASN A 201 4.49 19.70 4.16
N ARG A 202 4.11 20.27 3.01
CA ARG A 202 3.09 19.71 2.12
C ARG A 202 3.71 19.26 0.81
N ILE A 203 3.28 18.10 0.36
CA ILE A 203 3.68 17.53 -0.93
C ILE A 203 2.41 17.16 -1.69
N ARG A 204 2.29 17.63 -2.92
CA ARG A 204 1.37 17.08 -3.90
C ARG A 204 2.09 16.01 -4.69
N MET A 205 1.50 14.84 -4.85
CA MET A 205 2.10 13.80 -5.68
C MET A 205 1.07 13.08 -6.55
N ARG A 206 1.56 12.54 -7.66
CA ARG A 206 0.83 11.57 -8.48
C ARG A 206 1.70 10.34 -8.70
N VAL A 207 1.05 9.19 -8.87
CA VAL A 207 1.73 7.89 -8.87
C VAL A 207 1.35 7.05 -10.08
N TRP A 208 2.36 6.35 -10.60
CA TRP A 208 2.22 5.20 -11.47
C TRP A 208 2.67 3.98 -10.67
N GLU A 209 1.74 3.09 -10.33
CA GLU A 209 2.02 1.88 -9.57
C GLU A 209 2.45 0.73 -10.47
N ARG A 210 3.46 -0.01 -10.01
CA ARG A 210 4.04 -1.16 -10.69
C ARG A 210 2.95 -2.18 -11.02
N GLY A 211 2.82 -2.54 -12.29
CA GLY A 211 1.84 -3.51 -12.78
C GLY A 211 0.39 -3.04 -12.82
N VAL A 212 0.09 -1.81 -12.37
CA VAL A 212 -1.28 -1.28 -12.29
C VAL A 212 -1.46 -0.06 -13.20
N GLY A 213 -0.53 0.89 -13.15
CA GLY A 213 -0.65 2.18 -13.85
C GLY A 213 -1.05 3.31 -12.91
N VAL A 214 -1.80 4.29 -13.42
CA VAL A 214 -2.18 5.48 -12.63
C VAL A 214 -3.22 5.10 -11.58
N THR A 215 -2.95 5.37 -10.31
CA THR A 215 -3.86 5.09 -9.18
C THR A 215 -4.19 6.36 -8.41
N LEU A 216 -5.37 6.36 -7.76
CA LEU A 216 -5.83 7.51 -6.98
C LEU A 216 -5.04 7.69 -5.68
N ALA A 217 -4.66 6.58 -5.05
CA ALA A 217 -3.90 6.61 -3.81
C ALA A 217 -3.04 5.38 -3.60
N SER A 218 -1.86 5.58 -2.99
CA SER A 218 -0.92 4.53 -2.63
C SER A 218 -0.23 4.86 -1.31
N GLY A 219 -0.49 4.05 -0.27
CA GLY A 219 0.01 4.30 1.07
C GLY A 219 1.54 4.19 1.19
N SER A 220 2.12 3.12 0.64
CA SER A 220 3.59 2.94 0.61
C SER A 220 4.27 4.02 -0.21
N SER A 221 3.69 4.43 -1.35
CA SER A 221 4.22 5.54 -2.15
C SER A 221 4.22 6.85 -1.37
N SER A 222 3.22 7.09 -0.53
CA SER A 222 3.15 8.31 0.30
C SER A 222 4.24 8.33 1.36
N CYS A 223 4.48 7.18 2.00
CA CYS A 223 5.58 6.99 2.95
C CYS A 223 6.94 7.19 2.26
N ALA A 224 7.13 6.57 1.09
CA ALA A 224 8.35 6.66 0.30
C ALA A 224 8.65 8.09 -0.13
N VAL A 225 7.64 8.83 -0.64
CA VAL A 225 7.80 10.23 -1.07
C VAL A 225 8.12 11.16 0.08
N ALA A 226 7.44 11.01 1.22
CA ALA A 226 7.74 11.81 2.42
C ALA A 226 9.16 11.54 2.92
N HIS A 227 9.57 10.27 2.97
CA HIS A 227 10.92 9.89 3.37
C HIS A 227 11.99 10.37 2.37
N ALA A 228 11.75 10.23 1.06
CA ALA A 228 12.62 10.74 0.01
C ALA A 228 12.80 12.26 0.07
N ALA A 229 11.72 12.99 0.35
CA ALA A 229 11.74 14.45 0.47
C ALA A 229 12.53 14.87 1.73
N HIS A 230 12.34 14.16 2.85
CA HIS A 230 13.11 14.40 4.06
C HIS A 230 14.60 14.12 3.87
N ARG A 231 14.95 13.01 3.21
CA ARG A 231 16.32 12.67 2.81
C ARG A 231 16.99 13.74 1.93
N ARG A 232 16.20 14.46 1.13
CA ARG A 232 16.66 15.60 0.32
C ARG A 232 16.66 16.94 1.07
N GLY A 233 16.26 16.97 2.34
CA GLY A 233 16.15 18.20 3.13
C GLY A 233 15.00 19.12 2.68
N LEU A 234 14.03 18.60 1.94
CA LEU A 234 12.92 19.39 1.36
C LEU A 234 11.75 19.57 2.35
N VAL A 235 11.63 18.68 3.33
CA VAL A 235 10.57 18.67 4.34
C VAL A 235 11.09 18.18 5.70
N ALA A 236 10.36 18.54 6.75
CA ALA A 236 10.55 18.02 8.10
C ALA A 236 10.07 16.56 8.23
N ARG A 237 10.05 16.04 9.46
CA ARG A 237 9.63 14.65 9.75
C ARG A 237 8.10 14.45 9.73
N GLU A 238 7.32 15.51 9.83
CA GLU A 238 5.86 15.47 9.71
C GLU A 238 5.45 16.13 8.41
N VAL A 239 4.80 15.38 7.53
CA VAL A 239 4.54 15.76 6.14
C VAL A 239 3.13 15.39 5.77
N ARG A 240 2.41 16.33 5.16
CA ARG A 240 1.10 16.06 4.56
C ARG A 240 1.25 15.78 3.08
N VAL A 241 0.86 14.59 2.66
CA VAL A 241 0.95 14.13 1.26
C VAL A 241 -0.44 14.12 0.65
N ARG A 242 -0.62 14.91 -0.42
CA ARG A 242 -1.85 15.01 -1.20
C ARG A 242 -1.74 14.18 -2.47
N LEU A 243 -2.56 13.15 -2.56
CA LEU A 243 -2.76 12.27 -3.72
C LEU A 243 -4.03 12.66 -4.47
N ASP A 244 -4.28 12.04 -5.62
CA ASP A 244 -5.50 12.28 -6.41
C ASP A 244 -6.76 11.89 -5.64
N GLY A 245 -6.68 10.85 -4.80
CA GLY A 245 -7.78 10.34 -3.99
C GLY A 245 -7.95 10.99 -2.61
N GLY A 246 -7.04 11.89 -2.20
CA GLY A 246 -7.14 12.62 -0.94
C GLY A 246 -5.80 12.79 -0.22
N VAL A 247 -5.82 12.88 1.10
CA VAL A 247 -4.66 13.32 1.90
C VAL A 247 -4.27 12.28 2.94
N LEU A 248 -2.98 12.05 3.08
CA LEU A 248 -2.37 11.27 4.17
C LEU A 248 -1.40 12.16 4.95
N ASP A 249 -1.43 12.04 6.28
CA ASP A 249 -0.43 12.63 7.15
C ASP A 249 0.63 11.56 7.47
N ILE A 250 1.88 11.85 7.11
CA ILE A 250 3.04 10.96 7.25
C ILE A 250 3.97 11.52 8.31
N ARG A 251 4.36 10.67 9.26
CA ARG A 251 5.31 11.01 10.31
C ARG A 251 6.49 10.03 10.31
N LEU A 252 7.68 10.57 10.08
CA LEU A 252 8.96 9.85 10.16
C LEU A 252 9.42 9.82 11.62
N ALA A 253 9.15 8.72 12.32
CA ALA A 253 9.54 8.53 13.71
C ALA A 253 10.75 7.59 13.81
N ASP A 254 11.31 7.50 15.02
CA ASP A 254 12.49 6.65 15.26
C ASP A 254 12.13 5.14 15.21
N ASP A 255 10.86 4.80 15.39
CA ASP A 255 10.32 3.43 15.32
C ASP A 255 9.72 3.08 13.94
N GLY A 256 9.85 3.96 12.95
CA GLY A 256 9.34 3.76 11.60
C GLY A 256 8.49 4.90 11.07
N ILE A 257 7.87 4.67 9.91
CA ILE A 257 7.06 5.66 9.21
C ILE A 257 5.60 5.42 9.52
N TRP A 258 5.01 6.34 10.28
CA TRP A 258 3.59 6.32 10.60
C TRP A 258 2.78 7.00 9.49
N MET A 259 1.84 6.26 8.93
CA MET A 259 0.90 6.76 7.92
C MET A 259 -0.50 6.86 8.53
N THR A 260 -1.05 8.07 8.53
CA THR A 260 -2.38 8.37 9.09
C THR A 260 -3.31 8.83 7.99
N GLY A 261 -4.53 8.30 7.98
CA GLY A 261 -5.55 8.71 7.01
C GLY A 261 -6.91 8.08 7.25
N PRO A 262 -7.95 8.57 6.55
CA PRO A 262 -9.30 8.07 6.69
C PRO A 262 -9.45 6.66 6.11
N THR A 263 -10.49 5.96 6.56
CA THR A 263 -10.87 4.62 6.10
C THR A 263 -12.34 4.63 5.71
N ALA A 264 -12.75 3.83 4.73
CA ALA A 264 -14.14 3.73 4.34
C ALA A 264 -14.56 2.26 4.20
N HIS A 265 -15.62 1.88 4.91
CA HIS A 265 -16.38 0.66 4.64
C HIS A 265 -17.53 1.05 3.68
N VAL A 266 -17.53 0.47 2.48
CA VAL A 266 -18.51 0.78 1.43
C VAL A 266 -19.76 -0.11 1.55
N PHE A 267 -19.59 -1.44 1.56
CA PHE A 267 -20.69 -2.38 1.71
C PHE A 267 -20.20 -3.77 2.10
N ASP A 268 -21.07 -4.55 2.74
CA ASP A 268 -20.90 -5.98 2.96
C ASP A 268 -21.59 -6.80 1.86
N GLY A 269 -21.06 -7.98 1.55
CA GLY A 269 -21.66 -8.88 0.59
C GLY A 269 -21.31 -10.34 0.80
N VAL A 270 -21.94 -11.21 0.01
CA VAL A 270 -21.61 -12.64 -0.09
C VAL A 270 -21.46 -12.99 -1.56
N TRP A 271 -20.25 -13.33 -1.98
CA TRP A 271 -19.96 -13.75 -3.35
C TRP A 271 -20.24 -15.25 -3.53
N ARG A 272 -20.92 -15.61 -4.62
CA ARG A 272 -21.21 -17.01 -4.98
C ARG A 272 -20.16 -17.49 -5.97
N VAL A 273 -19.45 -18.55 -5.59
CA VAL A 273 -18.22 -19.05 -6.26
C VAL A 273 -18.49 -19.82 -7.53
#